data_AF-A0A9D5B8B7-F1
#
_entry.id   AF-A0A9D5B8B7-F1
#
_cell.length_a   1.000
_cell.length_b   1.000
_cell.length_c   1.000
_cell.angle_alpha   90.00
_cell.angle_beta   90.00
_cell.angle_gamma   90.00
#
_symmetry.space_group_name_H-M   'P 1'
#
loop_
_entity.id
_entity.type
_entity.pdbx_description
1 polymer ?
#
loop_
_entity_poly.entity_id
_entity_poly.type
_entity_poly.pdbx_seq_one_letter_code
_entity_poly.pdbx_strand_id
1 'polypeptide(L)'
;MPSCIRSSGVHKVIPSHMVTGCNSVGSYDNRFLCGQGFKTTDLRQITRDDSICSNTSYPSARDLNYPSFALNVQSSTHSFRGSFRRTVTNVGRPNSIYTANVTAPEGLHISVNPAK
;
A
#
# COMPACT_ATOMS: atom_id res chain seq x y z
N MET A 1 -3.81 22.63 -3.75
CA MET A 1 -4.08 22.19 -2.37
C MET A 1 -5.41 21.46 -2.35
N PRO A 2 -5.45 20.12 -2.31
CA PRO A 2 -6.60 19.41 -1.79
C PRO A 2 -6.26 18.89 -0.39
N SER A 3 -6.97 19.42 0.59
CA SER A 3 -7.02 18.94 1.96
C SER A 3 -7.60 17.53 2.01
N CYS A 4 -6.86 16.56 2.56
CA CYS A 4 -7.45 15.28 2.97
C CYS A 4 -7.73 15.34 4.48
N ILE A 5 -9.01 15.39 4.84
CA ILE A 5 -9.49 15.23 6.23
C ILE A 5 -9.82 13.76 6.50
N ARG A 6 -9.11 13.25 7.51
CA ARG A 6 -9.28 12.12 8.44
C ARG A 6 -10.58 11.28 8.41
N SER A 7 -10.41 9.94 8.44
CA SER A 7 -11.18 9.04 9.31
C SER A 7 -10.26 7.92 9.82
N SER A 8 -10.57 7.44 11.03
CA SER A 8 -9.70 6.80 12.02
C SER A 8 -9.11 5.44 11.61
N GLY A 9 -7.84 5.20 12.00
CA GLY A 9 -7.24 3.87 12.01
C GLY A 9 -5.83 3.73 11.43
N VAL A 10 -5.20 4.80 10.94
CA VAL A 10 -3.85 4.73 10.35
C VAL A 10 -2.79 4.65 11.45
N HIS A 11 -2.40 3.44 11.85
CA HIS A 11 -1.23 3.24 12.70
C HIS A 11 0.01 3.17 11.79
N LYS A 12 0.84 4.21 11.90
CA LYS A 12 2.01 4.47 11.06
C LYS A 12 3.17 3.55 11.49
N VAL A 13 3.57 2.61 10.62
CA VAL A 13 4.71 1.68 10.86
C VAL A 13 6.00 2.17 10.18
N ILE A 14 6.00 3.38 9.59
CA ILE A 14 7.12 3.84 8.75
C ILE A 14 7.89 4.98 9.41
N PRO A 15 9.22 4.84 9.60
CA PRO A 15 10.09 5.94 9.98
C PRO A 15 9.96 7.09 8.98
N SER A 16 9.72 8.30 9.48
CA SER A 16 9.43 9.51 8.69
C SER A 16 10.51 9.91 7.66
N HIS A 17 11.69 9.29 7.70
CA HIS A 17 12.82 9.61 6.82
C HIS A 17 13.01 8.63 5.64
N MET A 18 12.23 7.55 5.54
CA MET A 18 12.41 6.50 4.51
C MET A 18 11.54 6.67 3.27
N VAL A 19 10.66 7.68 3.21
CA VAL A 19 9.71 7.85 2.10
C VAL A 19 9.84 9.25 1.54
N THR A 20 10.70 9.42 0.54
CA THR A 20 10.59 10.54 -0.39
C THR A 20 10.24 9.94 -1.74
N GLY A 21 8.94 9.92 -2.04
CA GLY A 21 8.41 9.31 -3.25
C GLY A 21 6.97 9.70 -3.49
N CYS A 22 6.68 11.00 -3.55
CA CYS A 22 5.51 11.46 -4.29
C CYS A 22 5.89 11.45 -5.77
N ASN A 23 5.73 10.35 -6.50
CA ASN A 23 5.91 10.36 -7.95
C ASN A 23 4.93 9.43 -8.66
N SER A 24 4.21 10.05 -9.60
CA SER A 24 3.66 9.57 -10.88
C SER A 24 2.91 8.25 -10.92
N VAL A 25 1.68 8.30 -11.48
CA VAL A 25 0.86 7.13 -11.83
C VAL A 25 1.69 6.22 -12.74
N GLY A 26 2.18 5.12 -12.18
CA GLY A 26 3.03 4.17 -12.90
C GLY A 26 2.21 3.06 -13.55
N SER A 27 2.83 2.25 -14.40
CA SER A 27 2.21 1.05 -14.99
C SER A 27 1.60 0.10 -13.93
N TYR A 28 2.16 0.10 -12.72
CA TYR A 28 1.67 -0.67 -11.58
C TYR A 28 0.34 -0.15 -11.02
N ASP A 29 0.11 1.17 -11.02
CA ASP A 29 -1.13 1.78 -10.54
C ASP A 29 -2.28 1.47 -11.50
N ASN A 30 -2.01 1.47 -12.80
CA ASN A 30 -3.00 1.14 -13.83
C ASN A 30 -3.49 -0.30 -13.67
N ARG A 31 -2.57 -1.25 -13.43
CA ARG A 31 -2.92 -2.65 -13.16
C ARG A 31 -3.73 -2.81 -11.87
N PHE A 32 -3.41 -2.03 -10.84
CA PHE A 32 -4.19 -2.03 -9.61
C PHE A 32 -5.62 -1.54 -9.85
N LEU A 33 -5.79 -0.41 -10.55
CA LEU A 33 -7.11 0.13 -10.91
C LEU A 33 -7.93 -0.88 -11.72
N CYS A 34 -7.33 -1.51 -12.73
CA CYS A 34 -8.00 -2.59 -13.48
C CYS A 34 -8.41 -3.76 -12.57
N GLY A 35 -7.56 -4.15 -11.62
CA GLY A 35 -7.88 -5.17 -10.62
C GLY A 35 -9.00 -4.79 -9.65
N GLN A 36 -9.27 -3.50 -9.46
CA GLN A 36 -10.43 -3.00 -8.71
C GLN A 36 -11.73 -2.99 -9.54
N GLY A 37 -11.67 -3.36 -10.82
CA GLY A 37 -12.82 -3.42 -11.71
C GLY A 37 -13.03 -2.18 -12.60
N PHE A 38 -12.06 -1.27 -12.65
CA PHE A 38 -12.12 -0.14 -13.60
C PHE A 38 -12.04 -0.65 -15.04
N LYS A 39 -12.88 -0.09 -15.91
CA LYS A 39 -12.82 -0.38 -17.34
C LYS A 39 -11.74 0.47 -18.00
N THR A 40 -11.25 0.03 -19.15
CA THR A 40 -10.28 0.80 -19.96
C THR A 40 -10.75 2.24 -20.22
N THR A 41 -12.05 2.47 -20.42
CA THR A 41 -12.61 3.82 -20.60
C THR A 41 -12.39 4.72 -19.40
N ASP A 42 -12.60 4.18 -18.20
CA ASP A 42 -12.50 4.92 -16.93
C ASP A 42 -11.02 5.12 -16.57
N LEU A 43 -10.20 4.10 -16.82
CA LEU A 43 -8.76 4.17 -16.65
C LEU A 43 -8.16 5.32 -17.46
N ARG A 44 -8.48 5.43 -18.74
CA ARG A 44 -7.98 6.50 -19.62
C ARG A 44 -8.39 7.90 -19.17
N GLN A 45 -9.57 8.04 -18.56
CA GLN A 45 -9.99 9.31 -17.98
C GLN A 45 -9.13 9.70 -16.76
N ILE A 46 -8.67 8.72 -15.99
CA ILE A 46 -7.84 8.93 -14.80
C ILE A 46 -6.39 9.18 -15.21
N THR A 47 -5.82 8.33 -16.05
CA THR A 47 -4.41 8.37 -16.45
C THR A 47 -4.11 9.45 -17.48
N ARG A 48 -5.14 9.90 -18.24
CA ARG A 48 -5.02 10.85 -19.34
C ARG A 48 -4.06 10.38 -20.44
N ASP A 49 -3.94 9.07 -20.60
CA ASP A 49 -3.14 8.40 -21.63
C ASP A 49 -3.93 7.24 -22.26
N ASP A 50 -3.30 6.50 -23.18
CA ASP A 50 -3.92 5.37 -23.90
C ASP A 50 -3.89 4.03 -23.14
N SER A 51 -3.66 4.06 -21.82
CA SER A 51 -3.59 2.85 -20.98
C SER A 51 -4.80 1.94 -21.16
N ILE A 52 -4.56 0.62 -21.08
CA ILE A 52 -5.58 -0.41 -21.24
C ILE A 52 -5.51 -1.44 -20.11
N CYS A 53 -6.68 -1.97 -19.73
CA CYS A 53 -6.76 -3.14 -18.85
C CYS A 53 -6.59 -4.42 -19.68
N SER A 54 -5.44 -5.10 -19.55
CA SER A 54 -5.18 -6.39 -20.18
C SER A 54 -5.64 -7.55 -19.29
N ASN A 55 -6.24 -8.60 -19.85
CA ASN A 55 -6.65 -9.84 -19.16
C ASN A 55 -5.46 -10.60 -18.54
N THR A 56 -4.93 -10.07 -17.45
CA THR A 56 -3.76 -10.55 -16.74
C THR A 56 -4.09 -10.57 -15.26
N SER A 57 -3.31 -11.34 -14.48
CA SER A 57 -3.43 -11.30 -13.03
C SER A 57 -3.13 -9.89 -12.51
N TYR A 58 -4.11 -9.27 -11.86
CA TYR A 58 -3.97 -7.93 -11.29
C TYR A 58 -3.49 -8.01 -9.85
N PRO A 59 -2.57 -7.13 -9.44
CA PRO A 59 -2.13 -7.07 -8.05
C PRO A 59 -3.28 -6.60 -7.15
N SER A 60 -3.35 -7.14 -5.93
CA SER A 60 -4.25 -6.62 -4.91
C SER A 60 -3.68 -5.34 -4.29
N ALA A 61 -4.53 -4.56 -3.60
CA ALA A 61 -4.07 -3.40 -2.83
C ALA A 61 -2.96 -3.75 -1.83
N ARG A 62 -2.93 -5.01 -1.37
CA ARG A 62 -1.95 -5.51 -0.40
C ARG A 62 -0.59 -5.75 -1.03
N ASP A 63 -0.50 -5.88 -2.34
CA ASP A 63 0.74 -6.14 -3.08
C ASP A 63 1.46 -4.85 -3.49
N LEU A 64 0.79 -3.70 -3.37
CA LEU A 64 1.39 -2.39 -3.65
C LEU A 64 2.47 -2.06 -2.62
N ASN A 65 3.58 -1.49 -3.08
CA ASN A 65 4.63 -0.99 -2.20
C ASN A 65 4.26 0.37 -1.60
N TYR A 66 3.10 0.44 -0.94
CA TYR A 66 2.52 1.66 -0.42
C TYR A 66 2.88 1.86 1.06
N PRO A 67 3.10 3.11 1.52
CA PRO A 67 3.54 3.40 2.88
C PRO A 67 2.46 3.22 3.96
N SER A 68 1.42 2.44 3.68
CA SER A 68 0.37 2.08 4.62
C SER A 68 -0.12 0.65 4.39
N PHE A 69 -0.84 0.14 5.40
CA PHE A 69 -1.42 -1.20 5.40
C PHE A 69 -2.94 -1.08 5.56
N ALA A 70 -3.69 -1.75 4.69
CA ALA A 70 -5.14 -1.81 4.75
C ALA A 70 -5.63 -3.22 4.47
N LEU A 71 -6.52 -3.72 5.33
CA LEU A 71 -7.12 -5.03 5.23
C LEU A 71 -8.64 -4.87 5.22
N ASN A 72 -9.30 -5.15 4.10
CA ASN A 72 -10.75 -5.25 4.11
C ASN A 72 -11.16 -6.57 4.77
N VAL A 73 -12.00 -6.50 5.80
CA VAL A 73 -12.51 -7.62 6.58
C VAL A 73 -14.02 -7.44 6.70
N GLN A 74 -14.78 -8.50 6.44
CA GLN A 74 -16.24 -8.45 6.60
C GLN A 74 -16.59 -8.45 8.09
N SER A 75 -17.55 -7.61 8.52
CA SER A 75 -17.93 -7.47 9.93
C SER A 75 -18.41 -8.76 10.59
N SER A 76 -18.90 -9.72 9.82
CA SER A 76 -19.31 -11.05 10.29
C SER A 76 -18.13 -12.00 10.54
N THR A 77 -16.90 -11.58 10.24
CA THR A 77 -15.70 -12.43 10.35
C THR A 77 -15.17 -12.41 11.78
N HIS A 78 -15.25 -13.56 12.48
CA HIS A 78 -14.76 -13.69 13.86
C HIS A 78 -13.24 -13.66 14.01
N SER A 79 -12.49 -14.05 12.98
CA SER A 79 -11.03 -13.98 12.99
C SER A 79 -10.50 -13.75 11.58
N PHE A 80 -9.47 -12.92 11.45
CA PHE A 80 -8.86 -12.61 10.17
C PHE A 80 -7.35 -12.66 10.25
N ARG A 81 -6.73 -12.97 9.12
CA ARG A 81 -5.28 -12.94 8.94
C ARG A 81 -4.94 -12.29 7.61
N GLY A 82 -3.90 -11.47 7.61
CA GLY A 82 -3.34 -10.86 6.42
C GLY A 82 -1.83 -10.88 6.47
N SER A 83 -1.21 -10.93 5.29
CA SER A 83 0.23 -10.71 5.12
C SER A 83 0.43 -9.64 4.07
N PHE A 84 1.46 -8.83 4.25
CA PHE A 84 1.82 -7.73 3.36
C PHE A 84 3.30 -7.81 3.07
N ARG A 85 3.66 -7.68 1.79
CA ARG A 85 5.06 -7.58 1.36
C ARG A 85 5.37 -6.15 1.00
N ARG A 86 6.42 -5.58 1.58
CA ARG A 86 6.91 -4.23 1.29
C ARG A 86 8.40 -4.27 1.01
N THR A 87 8.83 -3.36 0.15
CA THR A 87 10.23 -3.16 -0.18
C THR A 87 10.60 -1.74 0.22
N VAL A 88 11.51 -1.61 1.17
CA VAL A 88 12.01 -0.31 1.60
C VAL A 88 13.38 -0.11 0.97
N THR A 89 13.58 1.05 0.35
CA THR A 89 14.86 1.44 -0.23
C THR A 89 15.54 2.43 0.72
N ASN A 90 16.79 2.16 1.08
CA ASN A 90 17.58 3.14 1.83
C ASN A 90 17.97 4.29 0.90
N VAL A 91 17.43 5.48 1.19
CA VAL A 91 17.76 6.74 0.50
C VAL A 91 18.65 7.65 1.34
N GLY A 92 19.11 7.17 2.50
CA GLY A 92 19.98 7.87 3.43
C GLY A 92 21.43 7.40 3.36
N ARG A 93 22.11 7.39 4.51
CA ARG A 93 23.52 6.98 4.59
C ARG A 93 23.69 5.50 4.25
N PRO A 94 24.75 5.12 3.51
CA PRO A 94 25.05 3.73 3.24
C PRO A 94 25.30 2.96 4.55
N ASN A 95 25.04 1.65 4.54
CA ASN A 95 25.25 0.73 5.68
C ASN A 95 24.49 1.10 6.97
N SER A 96 23.35 1.79 6.85
CA SER A 96 22.47 2.07 7.98
C SER A 96 21.63 0.84 8.34
N ILE A 97 21.49 0.56 9.63
CA ILE A 97 20.61 -0.50 10.16
C ILE A 97 19.31 0.13 10.65
N TYR A 98 18.18 -0.48 10.29
CA TYR A 98 16.85 -0.02 10.67
C TYR A 98 16.10 -1.14 11.39
N THR A 99 15.61 -0.86 12.58
CA THR A 99 14.80 -1.82 13.36
C THR A 99 13.33 -1.48 13.20
N ALA A 100 12.50 -2.47 12.90
CA ALA A 100 11.06 -2.29 12.84
C ALA A 100 10.48 -2.17 14.26
N ASN A 101 9.75 -1.09 14.53
CA ASN A 101 8.98 -0.94 15.77
C ASN A 101 7.48 -0.96 15.45
N VAL A 102 6.72 -1.81 16.12
CA VAL A 102 5.31 -2.07 15.82
C VAL A 102 4.47 -1.89 17.07
N THR A 103 3.42 -1.09 16.95
CA THR A 103 2.40 -0.94 17.99
C THR A 103 1.10 -1.52 17.47
N ALA A 104 0.64 -2.61 18.09
CA ALA A 104 -0.61 -3.26 17.73
C ALA A 104 -1.74 -2.77 18.67
N PRO A 105 -2.92 -2.42 18.13
CA PRO A 105 -4.12 -2.19 18.94
C PRO A 105 -4.54 -3.45 19.70
N GLU A 106 -5.35 -3.27 20.75
CA GLU A 106 -5.95 -4.39 21.47
C GLU A 106 -6.76 -5.29 20.52
N GLY A 107 -6.65 -6.61 20.70
CA GLY A 107 -7.29 -7.60 19.84
C GLY A 107 -6.58 -7.88 18.51
N LEU A 108 -5.46 -7.21 18.22
CA LEU A 108 -4.65 -7.44 17.03
C LEU A 108 -3.25 -7.96 17.38
N HIS A 109 -2.79 -8.96 16.64
CA HIS A 109 -1.41 -9.43 16.68
C HIS A 109 -0.70 -9.10 15.36
N ILE A 110 0.34 -8.27 15.43
CA ILE A 110 1.11 -7.80 14.27
C ILE A 110 2.57 -8.22 14.44
N SER A 111 3.14 -8.83 13.40
CA SER A 111 4.55 -9.24 13.36
C SER A 111 5.19 -8.81 12.05
N VAL A 112 6.49 -8.51 12.09
CA VAL A 112 7.29 -8.08 10.92
C VAL A 112 8.48 -9.02 10.76
N ASN A 113 8.76 -9.40 9.52
CA ASN A 113 9.90 -10.23 9.16
C ASN A 113 10.57 -9.67 7.89
N PRO A 114 11.88 -9.35 7.93
CA PRO A 114 12.77 -9.40 9.09
C PRO A 114 12.48 -8.25 10.07
N ALA A 115 12.79 -8.46 11.36
CA ALA A 115 12.68 -7.41 12.37
C ALA A 115 13.91 -6.48 12.42
N LYS A 116 14.99 -6.83 11.71
CA LYS A 116 16.30 -6.15 11.64
C LYS A 116 16.92 -6.29 10.27
#